data_AF-A0A957FPN6-F1
#
_entry.id   AF-A0A957FPN6-F1
#
_cell.length_a   1.000
_cell.length_b   1.000
_cell.length_c   1.000
_cell.angle_alpha   90.00
_cell.angle_beta   90.00
_cell.angle_gamma   90.00
#
_symmetry.space_group_name_H-M   'P 1'
#
loop_
_entity.id
_entity.type
_entity.pdbx_description
1 polymer ?
#
loop_
_entity_poly.entity_id
_entity_poly.type
_entity_poly.pdbx_seq_one_letter_code
_entity_poly.pdbx_strand_id
1 'polypeptide(L)'
;MTDKPIIPLVPKPELMPSSPLRSKTATIDIYIKLAQYPILADKIRAQMREELFRRGIVAEQKFEAEVRQRAIESQKREGLYDPFNHEPASLWQKRKARIRDFHTDFYFANNFPTSQFDELVLEVLNTQPRSESQVELGLVLEVLNTQPRSESQVELG
;
A
#
# COMPACT_ATOMS: atom_id res chain seq x y z
N MET A 1 -26.17 60.81 -31.21
CA MET A 1 -26.32 60.18 -29.88
C MET A 1 -26.57 58.71 -30.11
N THR A 2 -25.50 57.91 -30.16
CA THR A 2 -25.58 56.46 -30.43
C THR A 2 -25.32 55.73 -29.13
N ASP A 3 -26.35 55.08 -28.62
CA ASP A 3 -26.30 54.28 -27.41
C ASP A 3 -25.51 52.99 -27.69
N LYS A 4 -24.38 52.79 -26.99
CA LYS A 4 -23.56 51.58 -27.13
C LYS A 4 -24.17 50.48 -26.25
N PRO A 5 -24.37 49.26 -26.76
CA PRO A 5 -24.92 48.18 -25.94
C PRO A 5 -23.95 47.83 -24.81
N ILE A 6 -24.46 47.82 -23.58
CA ILE A 6 -23.72 47.35 -22.40
C ILE A 6 -23.61 45.83 -22.49
N ILE A 7 -22.38 45.34 -22.72
CA ILE A 7 -22.05 43.92 -22.67
C ILE A 7 -21.91 43.55 -21.19
N PRO A 8 -22.59 42.52 -20.68
CA PRO A 8 -22.44 42.11 -19.28
C PRO A 8 -21.01 41.61 -19.05
N LEU A 9 -20.35 42.17 -18.04
CA LEU A 9 -19.03 41.72 -17.60
C LEU A 9 -19.17 40.32 -17.02
N VAL A 10 -18.77 39.31 -17.81
CA VAL A 10 -18.66 37.94 -17.32
C VAL A 10 -17.66 37.95 -16.16
N PRO A 11 -18.01 37.46 -14.96
CA PRO A 11 -17.06 37.43 -13.86
C PRO A 11 -15.87 36.57 -14.27
N LYS A 12 -14.66 37.14 -14.16
CA LYS A 12 -13.40 36.43 -14.36
C LYS A 12 -13.41 35.20 -13.46
N PRO A 13 -13.13 33.98 -13.97
CA PRO A 13 -13.07 32.80 -13.12
C PRO A 13 -12.00 33.05 -12.06
N GLU A 14 -12.46 33.19 -10.82
CA GLU A 14 -11.60 33.37 -9.66
C GLU A 14 -10.80 32.07 -9.54
N LEU A 15 -9.48 32.18 -9.77
CA LEU A 15 -8.55 31.07 -9.65
C LEU A 15 -8.71 30.48 -8.24
N MET A 16 -9.30 29.29 -8.17
CA MET A 16 -9.32 28.47 -6.97
C MET A 16 -7.89 28.43 -6.40
N PRO A 17 -7.69 28.56 -5.07
CA PRO A 17 -6.38 28.32 -4.50
C PRO A 17 -5.96 26.91 -4.92
N SER A 18 -4.89 26.81 -5.70
CA SER A 18 -4.31 25.55 -6.10
C SER A 18 -3.86 24.85 -4.82
N SER A 19 -4.73 23.99 -4.29
CA SER A 19 -4.29 22.96 -3.35
C SER A 19 -3.07 22.31 -3.97
N PRO A 20 -1.94 22.22 -3.27
CA PRO A 20 -0.71 21.74 -3.87
C PRO A 20 -0.98 20.41 -4.56
N LEU A 21 -0.42 20.23 -5.76
CA LEU A 21 -0.55 19.05 -6.64
C LEU A 21 -0.19 17.70 -5.96
N ARG A 22 0.21 17.74 -4.69
CA ARG A 22 0.60 16.63 -3.82
C ARG A 22 -0.42 15.49 -3.80
N SER A 23 -1.72 15.77 -3.95
CA SER A 23 -2.77 14.74 -3.75
C SER A 23 -2.77 13.61 -4.78
N LYS A 24 -2.36 13.87 -6.04
CA LYS A 24 -2.26 12.80 -7.07
C LYS A 24 -0.87 12.16 -7.11
N THR A 25 0.18 12.96 -6.89
CA THR A 25 1.57 12.47 -6.94
C THR A 25 1.92 11.61 -5.72
N ALA A 26 1.47 11.98 -4.51
CA ALA A 26 1.84 11.22 -3.32
C ALA A 26 1.22 9.81 -3.30
N THR A 27 0.00 9.63 -3.81
CA THR A 27 -0.63 8.30 -3.88
C THR A 27 0.06 7.41 -4.91
N ILE A 28 0.46 7.97 -6.07
CA ILE A 28 1.22 7.18 -7.05
C ILE A 28 2.62 6.81 -6.52
N ASP A 29 3.25 7.68 -5.73
CA ASP A 29 4.53 7.37 -5.08
C ASP A 29 4.41 6.18 -4.12
N ILE A 30 3.37 6.16 -3.28
CA ILE A 30 3.09 5.00 -2.40
C ILE A 30 2.83 3.74 -3.23
N TYR A 31 2.02 3.84 -4.30
CA TYR A 31 1.75 2.70 -5.18
C TYR A 31 3.04 2.12 -5.78
N ILE A 32 3.92 2.98 -6.32
CA ILE A 32 5.20 2.57 -6.91
C ILE A 32 6.10 1.91 -5.86
N LYS A 33 6.16 2.47 -4.65
CA LYS A 33 6.93 1.88 -3.55
C LYS A 33 6.37 0.52 -3.13
N LEU A 34 5.06 0.38 -2.96
CA LEU A 34 4.42 -0.90 -2.62
C LEU A 34 4.62 -1.96 -3.71
N ALA A 35 4.67 -1.57 -4.99
CA ALA A 35 4.94 -2.49 -6.09
C ALA A 35 6.34 -3.14 -6.00
N GLN A 36 7.28 -2.55 -5.26
CA GLN A 36 8.61 -3.14 -4.99
C GLN A 36 8.56 -4.26 -3.94
N TYR A 37 7.43 -4.44 -3.26
CA TYR A 37 7.23 -5.43 -2.20
C TYR A 37 6.01 -6.33 -2.49
N PRO A 38 5.97 -7.08 -3.61
CA PRO A 38 4.76 -7.76 -4.09
C PRO A 38 4.17 -8.77 -3.11
N ILE A 39 4.99 -9.41 -2.27
CA ILE A 39 4.53 -10.37 -1.25
C ILE A 39 4.15 -9.66 0.06
N LEU A 40 4.81 -8.55 0.38
CA LEU A 40 4.63 -7.84 1.66
C LEU A 40 3.66 -6.68 1.59
N ALA A 41 3.25 -6.25 0.39
CA ALA A 41 2.37 -5.09 0.20
C ALA A 41 1.08 -5.22 1.01
N ASP A 42 0.50 -6.41 1.10
CA ASP A 42 -0.73 -6.65 1.87
C ASP A 42 -0.51 -6.45 3.38
N LYS A 43 0.64 -6.93 3.89
CA LYS A 43 1.04 -6.75 5.30
C LYS A 43 1.37 -5.28 5.59
N ILE A 44 2.08 -4.60 4.69
CA ILE A 44 2.39 -3.17 4.79
C ILE A 44 1.08 -2.36 4.82
N ARG A 45 0.13 -2.64 3.93
CA ARG A 45 -1.18 -1.96 3.91
C ARG A 45 -2.00 -2.24 5.16
N ALA A 46 -1.92 -3.44 5.73
CA ALA A 46 -2.58 -3.73 7.00
C ALA A 46 -2.04 -2.82 8.13
N GLN A 47 -0.72 -2.67 8.21
CA GLN A 47 -0.08 -1.76 9.17
C GLN A 47 -0.39 -0.29 8.89
N MET A 48 -0.43 0.13 7.61
CA MET A 48 -0.88 1.48 7.24
C MET A 48 -2.30 1.77 7.70
N ARG A 49 -3.23 0.80 7.60
CA ARG A 49 -4.61 0.96 8.10
C ARG A 49 -4.66 1.05 9.61
N GLU A 50 -3.94 0.17 10.30
CA GLU A 50 -3.82 0.25 11.76
C GLU A 50 -3.33 1.63 12.20
N GLU A 51 -2.33 2.17 11.52
CA GLU A 51 -1.78 3.49 11.80
C GLU A 51 -2.79 4.63 11.53
N LEU A 52 -3.55 4.54 10.44
CA LEU A 52 -4.62 5.48 10.13
C LEU A 52 -5.70 5.50 11.23
N PHE A 53 -6.07 4.33 11.74
CA PHE A 53 -7.10 4.21 12.77
C PHE A 53 -6.58 4.64 14.14
N ARG A 54 -5.38 4.20 14.50
CA ARG A 54 -4.70 4.50 15.77
C ARG A 54 -4.50 5.99 15.97
N ARG A 55 -4.15 6.73 14.91
CA ARG A 55 -3.98 8.20 14.96
C ARG A 55 -5.29 8.97 14.74
N GLY A 56 -6.42 8.28 14.55
CA GLY A 56 -7.73 8.91 14.38
C GLY A 56 -7.90 9.66 13.05
N ILE A 57 -7.09 9.35 12.04
CA ILE A 57 -7.22 9.96 10.69
C ILE A 57 -8.58 9.62 10.07
N VAL A 58 -9.03 8.39 10.28
CA VAL A 58 -10.36 7.91 9.91
C VAL A 58 -10.79 6.82 10.88
N ALA A 59 -12.05 6.83 11.29
CA ALA A 59 -12.60 5.72 12.06
C ALA A 59 -12.77 4.49 11.17
N GLU A 60 -12.45 3.30 11.68
CA GLU A 60 -12.53 2.04 10.91
C GLU A 60 -13.91 1.83 10.26
N GLN A 61 -14.99 2.11 11.00
CA GLN A 61 -16.37 2.00 10.50
C GLN A 61 -16.64 2.94 9.32
N LYS A 62 -16.12 4.17 9.38
CA LYS A 62 -16.23 5.15 8.30
C LYS A 62 -15.41 4.71 7.09
N PHE A 63 -14.19 4.24 7.32
CA PHE A 63 -13.31 3.74 6.27
C PHE A 63 -13.95 2.57 5.51
N GLU A 64 -14.50 1.57 6.22
CA GLU A 64 -15.18 0.43 5.59
C GLU A 64 -16.49 0.84 4.88
N ALA A 65 -17.22 1.82 5.39
CA ALA A 65 -18.38 2.38 4.71
C ALA A 65 -17.98 3.06 3.38
N GLU A 66 -16.88 3.81 3.36
CA GLU A 66 -16.35 4.43 2.15
C GLU A 66 -15.83 3.38 1.15
N VAL A 67 -15.16 2.33 1.62
CA VAL A 67 -14.74 1.19 0.77
C VAL A 67 -15.97 0.55 0.12
N ARG A 68 -17.03 0.31 0.87
CA ARG A 68 -18.29 -0.24 0.35
C ARG A 68 -18.89 0.68 -0.72
N GLN A 69 -18.97 1.98 -0.44
CA GLN A 69 -19.53 2.95 -1.36
C GLN A 69 -18.74 3.02 -2.67
N ARG A 70 -17.41 3.08 -2.58
CA ARG A 70 -16.50 3.07 -3.75
C ARG A 70 -16.57 1.77 -4.54
N ALA A 71 -16.79 0.64 -3.88
CA ALA A 71 -17.00 -0.64 -4.54
C ALA A 71 -18.31 -0.65 -5.36
N ILE A 72 -19.40 -0.11 -4.82
CA ILE A 72 -20.68 0.07 -5.55
C ILE A 72 -20.47 0.99 -6.76
N GLU A 73 -19.73 2.09 -6.60
CA GLU A 73 -19.42 3.00 -7.71
C GLU A 73 -18.56 2.32 -8.79
N SER A 74 -17.63 1.45 -8.41
CA SER A 74 -16.84 0.66 -9.36
C SER A 74 -17.70 -0.31 -10.15
N GLN A 75 -18.62 -1.01 -9.49
CA GLN A 75 -19.60 -1.88 -10.15
C GLN A 75 -20.38 -1.10 -11.22
N LYS A 76 -20.90 0.08 -10.86
CA LYS A 76 -21.63 0.94 -11.81
C LYS A 76 -20.77 1.35 -13.01
N ARG A 77 -19.50 1.74 -12.78
CA ARG A 77 -18.56 2.07 -13.86
C ARG A 77 -18.25 0.88 -14.78
N GLU A 78 -18.34 -0.34 -14.25
CA GLU A 78 -18.16 -1.59 -14.97
C GLU A 78 -19.48 -2.13 -15.58
N GLY A 79 -20.57 -1.35 -15.53
CA GLY A 79 -21.86 -1.69 -16.15
C GLY A 79 -22.80 -2.53 -15.29
N LEU A 80 -22.46 -2.77 -14.02
CA LEU A 80 -23.29 -3.51 -13.06
C LEU A 80 -24.14 -2.52 -12.27
N TYR A 81 -25.39 -2.34 -12.68
CA TYR A 81 -26.30 -1.31 -12.13
C TYR A 81 -27.24 -1.81 -11.04
N ASP A 82 -27.46 -3.13 -10.94
CA ASP A 82 -28.16 -3.75 -9.81
C ASP A 82 -27.12 -4.41 -8.87
N PRO A 83 -26.84 -3.78 -7.70
CA PRO A 83 -25.79 -4.20 -6.76
C PRO A 83 -26.04 -5.56 -6.08
N PHE A 84 -27.27 -6.09 -6.15
CA PHE A 84 -27.68 -7.26 -5.36
C PHE A 84 -27.77 -8.56 -6.18
N ASN A 85 -27.93 -8.47 -7.51
CA ASN A 85 -28.09 -9.67 -8.36
C ASN A 85 -26.95 -9.94 -9.36
N HIS A 86 -25.96 -9.05 -9.49
CA HIS A 86 -25.02 -9.11 -10.63
C HIS A 86 -23.57 -9.50 -10.29
N GLU A 87 -23.25 -9.81 -9.02
CA GLU A 87 -21.89 -10.22 -8.66
C GLU A 87 -21.89 -11.37 -7.64
N PRO A 88 -21.14 -12.47 -7.91
CA PRO A 88 -20.93 -13.51 -6.91
C PRO A 88 -20.28 -12.96 -5.65
N ALA A 89 -20.63 -13.49 -4.48
CA ALA A 89 -20.11 -13.01 -3.19
C ALA A 89 -18.57 -12.98 -3.13
N SER A 90 -17.89 -13.97 -3.71
CA SER A 90 -16.43 -14.02 -3.80
C SER A 90 -15.84 -12.86 -4.61
N LEU A 91 -16.49 -12.51 -5.72
CA LEU A 91 -16.07 -11.40 -6.57
C LEU A 91 -16.33 -10.05 -5.88
N TRP A 92 -17.44 -9.91 -5.15
CA TRP A 92 -17.70 -8.74 -4.30
C TRP A 92 -16.65 -8.55 -3.20
N GLN A 93 -16.24 -9.63 -2.52
CA GLN A 93 -15.16 -9.55 -1.53
C GLN A 93 -13.84 -9.16 -2.18
N LYS A 94 -13.50 -9.75 -3.33
CA LYS A 94 -12.30 -9.40 -4.11
C LYS A 94 -12.31 -7.92 -4.54
N ARG A 95 -13.46 -7.41 -4.97
CA ARG A 95 -13.66 -6.00 -5.32
C ARG A 95 -13.41 -5.10 -4.12
N LYS A 96 -14.07 -5.37 -2.99
CA LYS A 96 -13.84 -4.61 -1.75
C LYS A 96 -12.39 -4.67 -1.29
N ALA A 97 -11.72 -5.81 -1.41
CA ALA A 97 -10.30 -5.94 -1.05
C ALA A 97 -9.42 -4.99 -1.89
N ARG A 98 -9.58 -5.00 -3.21
CA ARG A 98 -8.84 -4.09 -4.10
C ARG A 98 -9.14 -2.62 -3.82
N ILE A 99 -10.42 -2.28 -3.64
CA ILE A 99 -10.82 -0.90 -3.31
C ILE A 99 -10.23 -0.48 -1.95
N ARG A 100 -10.22 -1.37 -0.96
CA ARG A 100 -9.62 -1.13 0.35
C ARG A 100 -8.14 -0.82 0.23
N ASP A 101 -7.42 -1.56 -0.60
CA ASP A 101 -5.98 -1.34 -0.79
C ASP A 101 -5.71 0.04 -1.39
N PHE A 102 -6.37 0.39 -2.50
CA PHE A 102 -6.22 1.72 -3.10
C PHE A 102 -6.67 2.84 -2.16
N HIS A 103 -7.72 2.62 -1.37
CA HIS A 103 -8.21 3.60 -0.40
C HIS A 103 -7.24 3.78 0.76
N THR A 104 -6.55 2.71 1.18
CA THR A 104 -5.45 2.76 2.16
C THR A 104 -4.32 3.61 1.62
N ASP A 105 -3.85 3.34 0.40
CA ASP A 105 -2.76 4.08 -0.25
C ASP A 105 -3.10 5.58 -0.38
N PHE A 106 -4.35 5.89 -0.76
CA PHE A 106 -4.86 7.25 -0.83
C PHE A 106 -4.85 7.95 0.53
N TYR A 107 -5.46 7.35 1.55
CA TYR A 107 -5.52 7.94 2.88
C TYR A 107 -4.14 8.17 3.45
N PHE A 108 -3.24 7.19 3.32
CA PHE A 108 -1.91 7.28 3.88
C PHE A 108 -1.09 8.39 3.20
N ALA A 109 -1.09 8.43 1.86
CA ALA A 109 -0.37 9.45 1.09
C ALA A 109 -0.80 10.89 1.41
N ASN A 110 -2.09 11.09 1.69
CA ASN A 110 -2.64 12.43 1.91
C ASN A 110 -2.54 12.88 3.38
N ASN A 111 -2.30 11.96 4.32
CA ASN A 111 -2.28 12.28 5.75
C ASN A 111 -0.90 12.11 6.41
N PHE A 112 0.03 11.40 5.76
CA PHE A 112 1.37 11.17 6.29
C PHE A 112 2.49 11.69 5.38
N PRO A 113 3.65 12.06 5.94
CA PRO A 113 4.85 12.27 5.16
C PRO A 113 5.37 10.95 4.60
N THR A 114 6.10 11.00 3.49
CA THR A 114 6.67 9.82 2.83
C THR A 114 7.61 9.02 3.74
N SER A 115 8.29 9.68 4.69
CA SER A 115 9.14 9.01 5.69
C SER A 115 8.38 8.04 6.58
N GLN A 116 7.11 8.33 6.90
CA GLN A 116 6.28 7.45 7.72
C GLN A 116 6.00 6.12 7.03
N PHE A 117 5.88 6.13 5.69
CA PHE A 117 5.75 4.92 4.90
C PHE A 117 7.04 4.10 4.96
N ASP A 118 8.20 4.77 4.80
CA ASP A 118 9.50 4.09 4.81
C ASP A 118 9.79 3.43 6.17
N GLU A 119 9.42 4.08 7.28
CA GLU A 119 9.49 3.51 8.64
C GLU A 119 8.63 2.24 8.78
N LEU A 120 7.37 2.28 8.33
CA LEU A 120 6.46 1.12 8.37
C LEU A 120 7.00 -0.05 7.54
N VAL A 121 7.60 0.24 6.38
CA VAL A 121 8.23 -0.79 5.55
C VAL A 121 9.38 -1.46 6.31
N LEU A 122 10.25 -0.68 6.95
CA LEU A 122 11.35 -1.21 7.75
C LEU A 122 10.86 -2.09 8.92
N GLU A 123 9.79 -1.68 9.61
CA GLU A 123 9.18 -2.46 10.68
C GLU A 123 8.65 -3.81 10.17
N VAL A 124 7.93 -3.81 9.04
CA VAL A 124 7.42 -5.03 8.43
C VAL A 124 8.56 -5.98 8.03
N LEU A 125 9.64 -5.43 7.47
CA LEU A 125 10.84 -6.20 7.09
C LEU A 125 11.54 -6.81 8.31
N ASN A 126 11.63 -6.08 9.42
CA ASN A 126 12.26 -6.56 10.65
C ASN A 126 11.46 -7.65 11.37
N THR A 127 10.15 -7.69 11.15
CA THR A 127 9.26 -8.71 11.73
C THR A 127 9.16 -9.96 10.84
N GLN A 128 9.93 -10.04 9.75
CA GLN A 128 9.96 -11.24 8.93
C GLN A 128 10.70 -12.37 9.64
N PRO A 129 10.15 -13.59 9.66
CA PRO A 129 10.92 -14.75 10.09
C PRO A 129 12.14 -14.84 9.18
N ARG A 130 13.34 -14.74 9.76
CA ARG A 130 14.59 -14.97 9.03
C ARG A 130 14.51 -16.39 8.49
N SER A 131 14.70 -16.58 7.18
CA SER A 131 14.70 -17.93 6.63
C SER A 131 15.82 -18.74 7.30
N GLU A 132 15.46 -19.91 7.84
CA GLU A 132 16.40 -20.89 8.42
C GLU A 132 17.51 -21.28 7.43
N SER A 133 17.27 -21.05 6.13
CA SER A 133 18.21 -21.25 5.02
C SER A 133 19.54 -20.49 5.17
N GLN A 134 19.59 -19.39 5.94
CA GLN A 134 20.86 -18.71 6.25
C GLN A 134 21.60 -19.31 7.45
N VAL A 135 20.88 -19.94 8.39
CA VAL A 135 21.45 -20.58 9.57
C VAL A 135 22.10 -21.91 9.19
N GLU A 136 21.48 -22.63 8.26
CA GLU A 136 21.97 -23.94 7.80
C GLU A 136 23.29 -23.83 7.00
N LEU A 137 23.48 -22.76 6.21
CA LEU A 137 24.74 -22.52 5.48
C LEU A 137 25.92 -22.17 6.41
N GLY A 138 25.65 -21.51 7.54
CA GLY A 138 26.68 -21.21 8.54
C GLY A 138 27.16 -22.47 9.27
N LEU A 139 26.21 -23.34 9.63
CA LEU A 139 26.49 -24.60 10.34
C LEU A 139 27.19 -25.63 9.46
N VAL A 140 26.83 -25.73 8.17
CA VAL A 140 27.49 -26.66 7.24
C VAL A 140 28.94 -26.25 6.97
N LEU A 141 29.25 -24.94 6.90
CA LEU A 141 30.62 -24.48 6.68
C LEU A 141 31.53 -24.75 7.89
N GLU A 142 31.00 -24.65 9.11
CA GLU A 142 31.73 -24.93 10.34
C GLU A 142 32.06 -26.42 10.47
N VAL A 143 31.11 -27.30 10.15
CA VAL A 143 31.29 -28.76 10.15
C VAL A 143 32.31 -29.23 9.10
N LEU A 144 32.36 -28.58 7.93
CA LEU A 144 33.34 -28.90 6.88
C LEU A 144 34.76 -28.43 7.22
N ASN A 145 34.90 -27.41 8.07
CA ASN A 145 36.19 -26.86 8.48
C ASN A 145 36.79 -27.55 9.73
N THR A 146 36.01 -28.41 10.40
CA THR A 146 36.43 -29.18 11.58
C THR A 146 36.80 -30.64 11.29
N GLN A 147 37.01 -31.03 10.02
CA GLN A 147 37.60 -32.34 9.73
C GLN A 147 39.04 -32.39 10.30
N PRO A 148 39.36 -33.32 11.20
CA PRO A 148 40.73 -33.47 11.67
C PRO A 148 41.62 -33.83 10.48
N ARG A 149 42.66 -33.03 10.22
CA ARG A 149 43.76 -33.44 9.33
C ARG A 149 44.28 -34.76 9.87
N SER A 150 44.10 -35.84 9.10
CA SER A 150 44.62 -37.16 9.43
C SER A 150 46.11 -37.04 9.73
N GLU A 151 46.47 -37.17 11.00
CA GLU A 151 47.85 -37.26 11.43
C GLU A 151 48.45 -38.53 10.82
N SER A 152 49.50 -38.31 10.04
CA SER A 152 50.42 -39.36 9.63
C SER A 152 51.23 -39.79 10.84
N GLN A 153 51.02 -41.03 11.32
CA GLN A 153 51.99 -41.81 12.11
C GLN A 153 51.80 -43.26 11.62
N VAL A 154 52.74 -43.89 10.90
CA VAL A 154 54.08 -44.35 11.30
C VAL A 154 54.03 -45.32 12.49
N GLU A 155 54.69 -46.47 12.32
CA GLU A 155 54.90 -47.62 13.24
C GLU A 155 53.82 -48.72 13.25
N LEU A 156 54.10 -50.02 13.24
CA LEU A 156 55.33 -50.85 13.28
C LEU A 156 54.94 -52.27 12.81
N GLY A 157 55.83 -52.94 12.08
CA GLY A 157 55.73 -54.35 11.69
C GLY A 157 56.92 -54.79 10.87
#